data_AF-A0A935BQ61-F1
#
_entry.id   AF-A0A935BQ61-F1
#
_cell.length_a   1.000
_cell.length_b   1.000
_cell.length_c   1.000
_cell.angle_alpha   90.00
_cell.angle_beta   90.00
_cell.angle_gamma   90.00
#
_symmetry.space_group_name_H-M   'P 1'
#
loop_
_entity.id
_entity.type
_entity.pdbx_description
1 polymer ?
#
loop_
_entity_poly.entity_id
_entity_poly.type
_entity_poly.pdbx_seq_one_letter_code
_entity_poly.pdbx_strand_id
1 'polypeptide(L)'
;MSSLLIPEPWRSFLVDIDSYVTEDHYFHCLGGFVVTHLYGSVRTTSDIDFLTLVGRNNDLIEYAGIGSPLYKKFGLYLDPVGVANVPDSYEERLIEMYPGSFKNLRLFALDPYDMPDARPCPLAPPWVVSPHRQSAAPCTCN
;
A
#
# COMPACT_ATOMS: atom_id res chain seq x y z
N MET A 1 5.64 -19.19 -1.30
CA MET A 1 5.55 -19.06 -2.78
C MET A 1 4.66 -17.86 -3.12
N SER A 2 5.08 -16.63 -2.76
CA SER A 2 4.21 -15.43 -2.85
C SER A 2 4.84 -14.25 -3.61
N SER A 3 6.12 -14.33 -4.00
CA SER A 3 6.87 -13.22 -4.62
C SER A 3 6.72 -13.12 -6.15
N LEU A 4 5.98 -14.03 -6.81
CA LEU A 4 5.76 -14.03 -8.26
C LEU A 4 4.62 -13.09 -8.72
N LEU A 5 3.92 -12.42 -7.78
CA LEU A 5 2.81 -11.51 -8.09
C LEU A 5 3.20 -10.03 -8.10
N ILE A 6 4.43 -9.70 -7.73
CA ILE A 6 4.90 -8.30 -7.69
C ILE A 6 5.56 -7.97 -9.04
N PRO A 7 5.00 -7.07 -9.86
CA PRO A 7 5.60 -6.71 -11.14
C PRO A 7 6.90 -5.93 -10.93
N GLU A 8 7.82 -6.02 -11.90
CA GLU A 8 8.95 -5.07 -11.96
C GLU A 8 8.44 -3.70 -12.43
N PRO A 9 9.00 -2.57 -11.94
CA PRO A 9 10.17 -2.46 -11.07
C PRO A 9 9.86 -2.56 -9.56
N TRP A 10 8.60 -2.71 -9.16
CA TRP A 10 8.17 -2.74 -7.75
C TRP A 10 8.84 -3.83 -6.95
N ARG A 11 8.98 -5.02 -7.53
CA ARG A 11 9.65 -6.14 -6.87
C ARG A 11 11.08 -5.79 -6.49
N SER A 12 11.89 -5.33 -7.44
CA SER A 12 13.28 -4.97 -7.15
C SER A 12 13.40 -3.79 -6.18
N PHE A 13 12.51 -2.80 -6.31
CA PHE A 13 12.45 -1.67 -5.37
C PHE A 13 12.17 -2.11 -3.93
N LEU A 14 11.19 -2.99 -3.72
CA LEU A 14 10.84 -3.50 -2.39
C LEU A 14 11.92 -4.44 -1.81
N VAL A 15 12.60 -5.21 -2.66
CA VAL A 15 13.75 -6.05 -2.23
C VAL A 15 14.91 -5.19 -1.74
N ASP A 16 15.20 -4.07 -2.40
CA ASP A 16 16.24 -3.14 -1.98
C ASP A 16 15.88 -2.49 -0.63
N ILE A 17 14.61 -2.11 -0.42
CA ILE A 17 14.13 -1.61 0.89
C ILE A 17 14.24 -2.69 1.97
N ASP A 18 13.77 -3.91 1.70
CA ASP A 18 13.84 -5.05 2.65
C ASP A 18 15.28 -5.36 3.08
N SER A 19 16.23 -5.22 2.15
CA SER A 19 17.65 -5.42 2.40
C SER A 19 18.29 -4.25 3.15
N TYR A 20 17.75 -3.04 3.01
CA TYR A 20 18.21 -1.84 3.71
C TYR A 20 17.79 -1.85 5.18
N VAL A 21 16.55 -2.25 5.46
CA VAL A 21 16.05 -2.30 6.83
C VAL A 21 16.59 -3.53 7.57
N THR A 22 17.11 -3.33 8.78
CA THR A 22 17.77 -4.38 9.58
C THR A 22 16.85 -5.05 10.59
N GLU A 23 15.69 -4.44 10.86
CA GLU A 23 14.65 -4.89 11.78
C GLU A 23 13.30 -4.92 11.06
N ASP A 24 12.29 -5.51 11.67
CA ASP A 24 10.93 -5.54 11.13
C ASP A 24 10.38 -4.11 10.94
N HIS A 25 9.97 -3.80 9.72
CA HIS A 25 9.34 -2.54 9.32
C HIS A 25 7.97 -2.81 8.71
N TYR A 26 6.97 -2.11 9.24
CA TYR A 26 5.60 -2.22 8.78
C TYR A 26 5.14 -0.89 8.17
N PHE A 27 4.64 -0.96 6.93
CA PHE A 27 3.98 0.17 6.27
C PHE A 27 2.47 -0.04 6.25
N HIS A 28 1.72 0.95 6.72
CA HIS A 28 0.28 1.04 6.48
C HIS A 28 0.04 1.83 5.20
N CYS A 29 0.05 1.12 4.07
CA CYS A 29 -0.03 1.66 2.72
C CYS A 29 -1.45 2.08 2.35
N LEU A 30 -1.55 3.13 1.54
CA LEU A 30 -2.80 3.62 0.95
C LEU A 30 -2.56 4.12 -0.47
N GLY A 31 -3.57 4.79 -1.04
CA GLY A 31 -3.44 5.54 -2.29
C GLY A 31 -3.31 4.66 -3.53
N GLY A 32 -2.65 5.21 -4.55
CA GLY A 32 -2.56 4.60 -5.88
C GLY A 32 -1.91 3.22 -5.87
N PHE A 33 -0.89 3.03 -5.04
CA PHE A 33 -0.15 1.76 -4.94
C PHE A 33 -1.05 0.60 -4.52
N VAL A 34 -1.83 0.78 -3.45
CA VAL A 34 -2.78 -0.21 -2.95
C VAL A 34 -3.86 -0.49 -3.99
N VAL A 35 -4.42 0.57 -4.59
CA VAL A 35 -5.50 0.44 -5.57
C VAL A 35 -5.06 -0.28 -6.85
N THR A 36 -3.82 -0.08 -7.28
CA THR A 36 -3.27 -0.76 -8.45
C THR A 36 -2.90 -2.21 -8.13
N HIS A 37 -2.19 -2.47 -7.03
CA HIS A 37 -1.64 -3.81 -6.76
C HIS A 37 -2.62 -4.77 -6.10
N LEU A 38 -3.55 -4.27 -5.28
CA LEU A 38 -4.54 -5.11 -4.60
C LEU A 38 -5.89 -5.15 -5.33
N TYR A 39 -6.29 -4.02 -5.94
CA TYR A 39 -7.61 -3.88 -6.56
C TYR A 39 -7.59 -3.81 -8.10
N GLY A 40 -6.42 -3.97 -8.73
CA GLY A 40 -6.29 -4.15 -10.17
C GLY A 40 -6.62 -2.91 -11.02
N SER A 41 -6.50 -1.70 -10.45
CA SER A 41 -6.68 -0.47 -11.21
C SER A 41 -5.62 -0.31 -12.30
N VAL A 42 -6.02 0.23 -13.46
CA VAL A 42 -5.11 0.52 -14.59
C VAL A 42 -4.30 1.82 -14.38
N ARG A 43 -4.46 2.50 -13.24
CA ARG A 43 -3.71 3.71 -12.95
C ARG A 43 -2.24 3.37 -12.65
N THR A 44 -1.35 4.16 -13.22
CA THR A 44 0.08 4.14 -12.87
C THR A 44 0.31 5.04 -11.66
N THR A 45 1.19 4.61 -10.77
CA THR A 45 1.72 5.35 -9.61
C THR A 45 3.23 5.14 -9.58
N SER A 46 3.95 6.08 -8.99
CA SER A 46 5.40 6.03 -8.80
C SER A 46 5.79 6.03 -7.32
N ASP A 47 4.81 5.89 -6.44
CA ASP A 47 4.95 6.11 -5.01
C ASP A 47 4.24 5.06 -4.17
N ILE A 48 4.74 4.86 -2.95
CA ILE A 48 4.03 4.16 -1.89
C ILE A 48 3.68 5.18 -0.84
N ASP A 49 2.41 5.60 -0.83
CA ASP A 49 1.83 6.39 0.25
C ASP A 49 1.69 5.52 1.51
N PHE A 50 2.15 6.00 2.67
CA PHE A 50 1.97 5.28 3.93
C PHE A 50 1.80 6.20 5.15
N LEU A 51 0.96 5.79 6.12
CA LEU A 51 0.63 6.60 7.32
C LEU A 51 1.59 6.43 8.47
N THR A 52 2.07 5.20 8.66
CA THR A 52 2.83 4.85 9.85
C THR A 52 4.00 3.97 9.43
N LEU A 53 5.18 4.35 9.93
CA LEU A 53 6.35 3.51 9.96
C LEU A 53 6.45 2.91 11.37
N VAL A 54 6.11 1.64 11.53
CA VAL A 54 6.46 0.91 12.75
C VAL A 54 7.82 0.27 12.51
N GLY A 55 8.88 0.92 12.98
CA GLY A 55 10.27 0.45 12.81
C GLY A 55 11.29 1.54 13.18
N ARG A 56 12.49 1.15 13.60
CA ARG A 56 13.60 2.08 13.90
C ARG A 56 14.54 2.19 12.69
N ASN A 57 14.23 3.06 11.74
CA ASN A 57 15.22 3.60 10.80
C ASN A 57 14.84 5.04 10.42
N ASN A 58 15.54 6.00 11.01
CA ASN A 58 15.27 7.43 10.82
C ASN A 58 15.66 7.95 9.42
N ASP A 59 16.40 7.16 8.64
CA ASP A 59 16.99 7.53 7.35
C ASP A 59 16.32 6.83 6.14
N LEU A 60 15.29 6.02 6.37
CA LEU A 60 14.63 5.27 5.30
C LEU A 60 14.04 6.19 4.21
N ILE A 61 13.53 7.35 4.59
CA ILE A 61 13.06 8.37 3.64
C ILE A 61 14.22 9.02 2.87
N GLU A 62 15.39 9.17 3.48
CA GLU A 62 16.59 9.65 2.76
C GLU A 62 17.06 8.62 1.72
N TYR A 63 16.90 7.33 2.03
CA TYR A 63 17.28 6.23 1.14
C TYR A 63 16.27 5.96 0.02
N ALA A 64 14.97 6.05 0.31
CA ALA A 64 13.90 5.61 -0.59
C ALA A 64 12.83 6.66 -0.92
N GLY A 65 12.90 7.87 -0.37
CA GLY A 65 11.98 8.98 -0.67
C GLY A 65 12.25 9.66 -2.01
N ILE A 66 11.51 10.73 -2.32
CA ILE A 66 11.70 11.48 -3.56
C ILE A 66 13.12 12.07 -3.66
N GLY A 67 13.76 11.93 -4.84
CA GLY A 67 15.14 12.41 -5.06
C GLY A 67 16.25 11.56 -4.44
N SER A 68 15.89 10.52 -3.68
CA SER A 68 16.81 9.58 -3.03
C SER A 68 17.62 8.75 -4.04
N PRO A 69 18.67 8.03 -3.59
CA PRO A 69 19.39 7.07 -4.43
C PRO A 69 18.47 6.01 -5.06
N LEU A 70 17.48 5.52 -4.30
CA LEU A 70 16.56 4.49 -4.78
C LEU A 70 15.58 5.05 -5.81
N TYR A 71 15.10 6.29 -5.61
CA TYR A 71 14.30 7.00 -6.60
C TYR A 71 15.04 7.18 -7.92
N LYS A 72 16.33 7.56 -7.88
CA LYS A 72 17.15 7.67 -9.10
C LYS A 72 17.32 6.34 -9.83
N LYS A 73 17.31 5.21 -9.10
CA LYS A 73 17.48 3.87 -9.66
C LYS A 73 16.21 3.33 -10.32
N PHE A 74 15.05 3.49 -9.67
CA PHE A 74 13.80 2.84 -10.10
C PHE A 74 12.72 3.81 -10.60
N GLY A 75 12.86 5.11 -10.35
CA GLY A 75 11.79 6.09 -10.53
C GLY A 75 10.62 5.92 -9.56
N LEU A 76 10.80 5.09 -8.52
CA LEU A 76 9.82 4.81 -7.47
C LEU A 76 10.27 5.43 -6.14
N TYR A 77 9.34 5.85 -5.29
CA TYR A 77 9.67 6.43 -3.98
C TYR A 77 8.67 6.10 -2.87
N LEU A 78 9.11 6.21 -1.62
CA LEU A 78 8.25 6.19 -0.44
C LEU A 78 7.75 7.62 -0.14
N ASP A 79 6.44 7.76 0.08
CA ASP A 79 5.82 9.04 0.44
C ASP A 79 5.12 8.95 1.81
N PRO A 80 5.72 9.46 2.90
CA PRO A 80 5.11 9.45 4.22
C PRO A 80 3.96 10.46 4.27
N VAL A 81 2.74 9.95 4.48
CA VAL A 81 1.53 10.76 4.59
C VAL A 81 1.41 11.31 6.01
N GLY A 82 1.69 12.61 6.18
CA GLY A 82 1.71 13.25 7.50
C GLY A 82 0.34 13.44 8.17
N VAL A 83 -0.75 13.45 7.40
CA VAL A 83 -2.13 13.52 7.90
C VAL A 83 -3.03 12.73 6.97
N ALA A 84 -3.74 11.73 7.48
CA ALA A 84 -4.90 11.18 6.80
C ALA A 84 -6.09 11.07 7.76
N ASN A 85 -7.27 11.34 7.23
CA ASN A 85 -8.52 11.19 7.95
C ASN A 85 -8.99 9.74 7.85
N VAL A 86 -8.34 8.85 8.61
CA VAL A 86 -8.70 7.43 8.70
C VAL A 86 -9.41 7.15 10.03
N PRO A 87 -10.38 6.22 10.08
CA PRO A 87 -11.05 5.87 11.33
C PRO A 87 -10.09 5.27 12.35
N ASP A 88 -10.28 5.51 13.65
CA ASP A 88 -9.41 4.96 14.72
C ASP A 88 -9.25 3.44 14.66
N SER A 89 -10.24 2.72 14.14
CA SER A 89 -10.25 1.25 14.01
C SER A 89 -9.69 0.72 12.69
N TYR A 90 -9.05 1.55 11.85
CA TYR A 90 -8.55 1.10 10.54
C TYR A 90 -7.54 -0.06 10.66
N GLU A 91 -6.77 -0.10 11.75
CA GLU A 91 -5.76 -1.14 11.99
C GLU A 91 -6.37 -2.56 12.09
N GLU A 92 -7.64 -2.67 12.51
CA GLU A 92 -8.36 -3.94 12.59
C GLU A 92 -8.69 -4.54 11.21
N ARG A 93 -8.58 -3.74 10.15
CA ARG A 93 -8.94 -4.10 8.77
C ARG A 93 -7.75 -4.16 7.82
N LEU A 94 -6.52 -4.06 8.33
CA LEU A 94 -5.31 -4.11 7.52
C LEU A 94 -5.13 -5.48 6.85
N ILE A 95 -4.76 -5.48 5.57
CA ILE A 95 -4.51 -6.69 4.78
C ILE A 95 -3.04 -6.73 4.36
N GLU A 96 -2.30 -7.78 4.72
CA GLU A 96 -0.91 -7.96 4.27
C GLU A 96 -0.88 -8.24 2.76
N MET A 97 -0.23 -7.37 1.99
CA MET A 97 -0.23 -7.44 0.52
C MET A 97 0.60 -8.59 -0.02
N TYR A 98 1.75 -8.87 0.60
CA TYR A 98 2.72 -9.87 0.10
C TYR A 98 3.24 -10.79 1.22
N PRO A 99 2.39 -11.66 1.80
CA PRO A 99 2.77 -12.49 2.94
C PRO A 99 3.96 -13.40 2.64
N GLY A 100 5.02 -13.26 3.44
CA GLY A 100 6.24 -14.08 3.35
C GLY A 100 7.14 -13.79 2.14
N SER A 101 6.93 -12.67 1.44
CA SER A 101 7.77 -12.27 0.29
C SER A 101 9.07 -11.56 0.69
N PHE A 102 9.11 -10.97 1.88
CA PHE A 102 10.20 -10.14 2.38
C PHE A 102 10.61 -10.60 3.79
N LYS A 103 11.85 -10.34 4.18
CA LYS A 103 12.40 -10.80 5.45
C LYS A 103 12.00 -9.89 6.61
N ASN A 104 12.19 -8.59 6.41
CA ASN A 104 12.07 -7.54 7.41
C ASN A 104 10.95 -6.55 7.05
N LEU A 105 10.55 -6.48 5.78
CA LEU A 105 9.53 -5.55 5.30
C LEU A 105 8.14 -6.19 5.26
N ARG A 106 7.12 -5.49 5.77
CA ARG A 106 5.71 -5.87 5.60
C ARG A 106 4.89 -4.68 5.15
N LEU A 107 4.08 -4.91 4.12
CA LEU A 107 3.18 -3.92 3.55
C LEU A 107 1.75 -4.32 3.85
N PHE A 108 1.05 -3.47 4.58
CA PHE A 108 -0.37 -3.63 4.88
C PHE A 108 -1.17 -2.61 4.09
N ALA A 109 -2.16 -3.05 3.34
CA ALA A 109 -3.10 -2.18 2.66
C ALA A 109 -4.22 -1.74 3.61
N LEU A 110 -4.54 -0.44 3.58
CA LEU A 110 -5.78 0.07 4.14
C LEU A 110 -7.00 -0.49 3.39
N ASP A 111 -8.08 -0.70 4.13
CA ASP A 111 -9.37 -1.06 3.56
C ASP A 111 -9.89 0.11 2.67
N PRO A 112 -10.42 -0.15 1.47
CA PRO A 112 -11.02 0.86 0.61
C PRO A 112 -12.07 1.73 1.29
N TYR A 113 -12.81 1.18 2.27
CA TYR A 113 -13.78 1.94 3.06
C TYR A 113 -13.15 3.05 3.91
N ASP A 114 -11.86 2.90 4.25
CA ASP A 114 -11.13 3.84 5.09
C ASP A 114 -10.45 4.94 4.28
N MET A 115 -10.54 4.87 2.95
CA MET A 115 -9.97 5.83 2.02
C MET A 115 -11.07 6.71 1.41
N PRO A 116 -11.13 8.02 1.72
CA PRO A 116 -12.22 8.91 1.29
C PRO A 116 -12.38 9.03 -0.24
N ASP A 117 -11.31 8.80 -1.02
CA ASP A 117 -11.32 8.87 -2.49
C ASP A 117 -11.37 7.49 -3.19
N ALA A 118 -11.35 6.39 -2.44
CA ALA A 118 -11.46 5.05 -3.00
C ALA A 118 -12.92 4.74 -3.33
N ARG A 119 -13.45 5.40 -4.36
CA ARG A 119 -14.74 4.96 -4.93
C ARG A 119 -14.57 3.52 -5.40
N PRO A 120 -15.38 2.57 -4.90
CA PRO A 120 -15.27 1.18 -5.32
C PRO A 120 -15.48 1.12 -6.83
N CYS A 121 -14.54 0.48 -7.54
CA CYS A 121 -14.74 0.17 -8.94
C CYS A 121 -16.01 -0.70 -9.04
N PRO A 122 -17.02 -0.32 -9.83
CA PRO A 122 -18.26 -1.11 -9.96
C PRO A 122 -18.01 -2.51 -10.58
N LEU A 123 -16.79 -2.79 -11.05
CA LEU A 123 -16.35 -4.07 -11.58
C LEU A 123 -15.47 -4.87 -10.62
N ALA A 124 -15.26 -4.41 -9.38
CA ALA A 124 -14.50 -5.18 -8.40
C ALA A 124 -15.22 -6.53 -8.10
N PRO A 125 -14.48 -7.64 -8.07
CA PRO A 125 -15.08 -8.95 -7.86
C PRO A 125 -15.77 -9.03 -6.48
N PRO A 126 -16.82 -9.85 -6.31
CA PRO A 126 -17.72 -9.83 -5.16
C PRO A 126 -17.06 -10.15 -3.80
N TRP A 127 -15.83 -10.70 -3.80
CA TRP A 127 -15.04 -10.93 -2.58
C TRP A 127 -14.26 -9.69 -2.11
N VAL A 128 -14.18 -8.63 -2.93
CA VAL A 128 -13.65 -7.30 -2.54
C VAL A 128 -14.67 -6.53 -1.70
N VAL A 129 -15.91 -7.02 -1.62
CA VAL A 129 -16.91 -6.51 -0.70
C VAL A 129 -16.62 -7.11 0.67
N SER A 130 -16.02 -6.31 1.55
CA SER A 130 -15.73 -6.70 2.92
C SER A 130 -16.95 -7.40 3.56
N PRO A 131 -16.79 -8.52 4.29
CA PRO A 131 -17.91 -9.31 4.82
C PRO A 131 -18.83 -8.52 5.77
N HIS A 132 -18.46 -7.29 6.11
CA HIS A 132 -19.22 -6.36 6.95
C HIS A 132 -20.23 -5.50 6.18
N ARG A 133 -20.45 -5.76 4.87
CA ARG A 133 -21.52 -5.09 4.11
C ARG A 133 -22.91 -5.56 4.54
N GLN A 134 -23.42 -5.07 5.66
CA GLN A 134 -24.86 -4.98 5.87
C GLN A 134 -25.38 -3.73 5.15
N SER A 135 -26.00 -3.96 4.00
CA SER A 135 -26.90 -3.03 3.29
C SER A 135 -26.38 -1.61 3.02
N ALA A 136 -25.85 -1.37 1.82
CA ALA A 136 -25.84 -0.04 1.21
C ALA A 136 -26.65 -0.08 -0.10
N ALA A 137 -27.63 0.82 -0.19
CA ALA A 137 -28.61 0.94 -1.26
C ALA A 137 -27.98 1.16 -2.66
N PRO A 138 -28.67 0.77 -3.76
CA PRO A 138 -28.19 1.01 -5.11
C PRO A 138 -28.19 2.51 -5.43
N CYS A 139 -27.02 3.06 -5.75
CA CYS A 139 -26.91 4.42 -6.28
C CYS A 139 -27.43 4.45 -7.72
N THR A 140 -28.48 5.23 -7.97
CA THR A 140 -28.97 5.58 -9.31
C THR A 140 -28.09 6.67 -9.92
N CYS A 141 -27.54 6.43 -11.11
CA CYS A 141 -26.89 7.46 -11.92
C CYS A 141 -27.94 8.39 -12.54
N ASN A 142 -27.66 9.70 -12.51
CA ASN A 142 -28.28 10.70 -13.37
C ASN A 142 -27.17 11.44 -14.12
#